data_AF-A0A954EXN6-F1
#
_entry.id   AF-A0A954EXN6-F1
#
_cell.length_a   1.000
_cell.length_b   1.000
_cell.length_c   1.000
_cell.angle_alpha   90.00
_cell.angle_beta   90.00
_cell.angle_gamma   90.00
#
_symmetry.space_group_name_H-M   'P 1'
#
loop_
_entity.id
_entity.type
_entity.pdbx_description
1 polymer ?
#
loop_
_entity_poly.entity_id
_entity_poly.type
_entity_poly.pdbx_seq_one_letter_code
_entity_poly.pdbx_strand_id
1 'polypeptide(L)'
;MAKRRPSSKNSKSPGTVNSKKVRKPESNSTNGRPRPAAKGDISPSITKAGIERHVVSESIEAAQQKKVNAVLDIVSSVPPHDPETLTKVLEAILEGTSSDDASVVRSALLMQPPESPQLGSPKPDDVLADNWRQGGYPYKNLMSRKNYERQKYQLQVELLKLQSWVRNTGQKVVILFEGRDAAGKGGTIKRFMEHLNPRGSRVVALEKPTDTERGQWYFQRYIEHLPTAGEIVMFDRSWY
;
A
#
# COMPACT_ATOMS: atom_id res chain seq x y z
N MET A 1 -51.05 -52.51 -28.77
CA MET A 1 -52.42 -52.38 -29.33
C MET A 1 -53.03 -51.07 -28.84
N ALA A 2 -53.66 -50.33 -29.76
CA ALA A 2 -53.95 -48.91 -29.69
C ALA A 2 -55.13 -48.49 -28.78
N LYS A 3 -55.17 -47.20 -28.38
CA LYS A 3 -56.29 -46.24 -28.52
C LYS A 3 -55.95 -44.93 -27.76
N ARG A 4 -55.68 -43.82 -28.48
CA ARG A 4 -56.59 -42.72 -28.89
C ARG A 4 -56.85 -41.65 -27.81
N ARG A 5 -56.44 -40.41 -28.12
CA ARG A 5 -56.82 -39.11 -27.49
C ARG A 5 -58.31 -38.75 -27.72
N PRO A 6 -58.87 -37.79 -26.96
CA PRO A 6 -59.15 -36.42 -27.47
C PRO A 6 -58.84 -35.29 -26.43
N SER A 7 -58.26 -34.12 -26.76
CA SER A 7 -58.86 -32.80 -27.12
C SER A 7 -60.10 -32.41 -26.28
N SER A 8 -60.36 -31.20 -25.77
CA SER A 8 -59.78 -29.85 -25.77
C SER A 8 -60.64 -29.01 -24.78
N LYS A 9 -60.12 -27.91 -24.20
CA LYS A 9 -60.78 -26.58 -24.23
C LYS A 9 -59.94 -25.52 -23.52
N ASN A 10 -59.91 -24.38 -24.18
CA ASN A 10 -59.15 -23.17 -23.89
C ASN A 10 -60.10 -22.15 -23.24
N SER A 11 -59.71 -21.43 -22.19
CA SER A 11 -60.41 -20.20 -21.78
C SER A 11 -59.51 -19.22 -21.02
N LYS A 12 -59.06 -18.20 -21.77
CA LYS A 12 -58.91 -16.76 -21.45
C LYS A 12 -58.15 -16.30 -20.20
N SER A 13 -57.05 -15.59 -20.48
CA SER A 13 -56.26 -14.64 -19.67
C SER A 13 -57.10 -13.46 -19.12
N PRO A 14 -56.64 -12.71 -18.09
CA PRO A 14 -55.63 -11.65 -18.31
C PRO A 14 -54.70 -11.35 -17.10
N GLY A 15 -53.58 -10.65 -17.33
CA GLY A 15 -52.86 -9.98 -16.24
C GLY A 15 -51.35 -9.87 -16.41
N THR A 16 -50.92 -8.98 -17.31
CA THR A 16 -49.53 -8.61 -17.53
C THR A 16 -48.97 -7.86 -16.30
N VAL A 17 -48.16 -8.53 -15.46
CA VAL A 17 -47.36 -7.82 -14.45
C VAL A 17 -46.00 -7.49 -15.06
N ASN A 18 -45.85 -6.21 -15.36
CA ASN A 18 -44.67 -5.59 -15.92
C ASN A 18 -43.55 -5.56 -14.87
N SER A 19 -42.67 -6.57 -14.84
CA SER A 19 -41.45 -6.50 -14.04
C SER A 19 -40.49 -5.54 -14.74
N LYS A 20 -40.47 -4.29 -14.29
CA LYS A 20 -39.44 -3.31 -14.65
C LYS A 20 -38.08 -3.94 -14.35
N LYS A 21 -37.36 -4.32 -15.41
CA LYS A 21 -35.93 -4.66 -15.36
C LYS A 21 -35.21 -3.54 -14.62
N VAL A 22 -34.72 -3.84 -13.43
CA VAL A 22 -33.71 -3.04 -12.76
C VAL A 22 -32.51 -3.00 -13.70
N ARG A 23 -32.25 -1.84 -14.33
CA ARG A 23 -31.03 -1.63 -15.10
C ARG A 23 -29.88 -1.70 -14.09
N LYS A 24 -29.08 -2.77 -14.18
CA LYS A 24 -27.77 -2.81 -13.52
C LYS A 24 -26.97 -1.59 -14.00
N PRO A 25 -26.21 -0.92 -13.11
CA PRO A 25 -25.34 0.17 -13.53
C PRO A 25 -24.35 -0.36 -14.57
N GLU A 26 -24.25 0.35 -15.70
CA GLU A 26 -23.33 0.03 -16.77
C GLU A 26 -21.89 0.15 -16.26
N SER A 27 -21.29 -0.99 -15.92
CA SER A 27 -19.85 -1.10 -15.81
C SER A 27 -19.27 -0.77 -17.19
N ASN A 28 -18.42 0.25 -17.30
CA ASN A 28 -17.65 0.54 -18.50
C ASN A 28 -16.92 -0.73 -18.96
N SER A 29 -17.51 -1.44 -19.92
CA SER A 29 -16.94 -2.64 -20.52
C SER A 29 -15.87 -2.21 -21.52
N THR A 30 -14.64 -2.04 -21.06
CA THR A 30 -13.50 -2.07 -21.96
C THR A 30 -13.46 -3.45 -22.62
N ASN A 31 -13.61 -3.49 -23.94
CA ASN A 31 -13.60 -4.69 -24.79
C ASN A 31 -12.69 -5.81 -24.24
N GLY A 32 -13.32 -6.88 -23.74
CA GLY A 32 -12.68 -8.00 -23.05
C GLY A 32 -11.94 -8.94 -24.00
N ARG A 33 -10.70 -8.59 -24.35
CA ARG A 33 -9.66 -9.61 -24.54
C ARG A 33 -8.86 -9.71 -23.25
N PRO A 34 -8.60 -10.91 -22.71
CA PRO A 34 -7.68 -11.08 -21.60
C PRO A 34 -6.37 -10.36 -21.94
N ARG A 35 -5.87 -9.52 -21.03
CA ARG A 35 -4.59 -8.85 -21.23
C ARG A 35 -3.50 -9.92 -21.38
N PRO A 36 -2.71 -9.93 -22.47
CA PRO A 36 -1.57 -10.84 -22.59
C PRO A 36 -0.63 -10.68 -21.40
N ALA A 37 -0.11 -11.76 -20.82
CA ALA A 37 0.83 -11.71 -19.69
C ALA A 37 2.07 -10.83 -19.99
N ALA A 38 2.54 -10.86 -21.25
CA ALA A 38 3.64 -10.03 -21.73
C ALA A 38 3.36 -8.50 -21.70
N LYS A 39 2.10 -8.06 -21.55
CA LYS A 39 1.73 -6.64 -21.45
C LYS A 39 1.71 -6.13 -20.01
N GLY A 40 2.21 -6.89 -19.05
CA GLY A 40 2.02 -6.55 -17.65
C GLY A 40 3.19 -6.71 -16.72
N ASP A 41 3.92 -7.80 -16.88
CA ASP A 41 4.81 -8.23 -15.80
C ASP A 41 6.28 -8.17 -16.25
N ILE A 42 6.56 -7.49 -17.37
CA ILE A 42 7.89 -7.40 -17.96
C ILE A 42 8.23 -5.93 -18.17
N SER A 43 9.34 -5.51 -17.58
CA SER A 43 9.92 -4.20 -17.85
C SER A 43 10.10 -4.00 -19.35
N PRO A 44 9.66 -2.86 -19.92
CA PRO A 44 9.82 -2.56 -21.35
C PRO A 44 11.28 -2.41 -21.77
N SER A 45 12.21 -2.37 -20.80
CA SER A 45 13.65 -2.32 -21.03
C SER A 45 14.40 -3.20 -20.02
N ILE A 46 15.40 -3.93 -20.50
CA ILE A 46 16.30 -4.76 -19.66
C ILE A 46 17.46 -3.97 -19.06
N THR A 47 17.58 -2.68 -19.38
CA THR A 47 18.63 -1.84 -18.80
C THR A 47 18.34 -1.57 -17.32
N LYS A 48 19.38 -1.40 -16.49
CA LYS A 48 19.21 -1.07 -15.06
C LYS A 48 18.28 0.14 -14.84
N ALA A 49 18.51 1.22 -15.59
CA ALA A 49 17.68 2.43 -15.52
C ALA A 49 16.27 2.23 -16.11
N GLY A 50 16.09 1.29 -17.03
CA GLY A 50 14.78 0.89 -17.54
C GLY A 50 13.95 0.16 -16.49
N ILE A 51 14.56 -0.86 -15.86
CA ILE A 51 13.96 -1.65 -14.78
C ILE A 51 13.62 -0.75 -13.59
N GLU A 52 14.54 0.09 -13.14
CA GLU A 52 14.30 1.04 -12.04
C GLU A 52 13.10 1.93 -12.34
N ARG A 53 13.07 2.58 -13.52
CA ARG A 53 11.95 3.44 -13.89
C ARG A 53 10.62 2.70 -13.92
N HIS A 54 10.59 1.48 -14.46
CA HIS A 54 9.38 0.69 -14.55
C HIS A 54 8.86 0.28 -13.16
N VAL A 55 9.70 -0.35 -12.34
CA VAL A 55 9.33 -0.79 -10.98
C VAL A 55 8.89 0.38 -10.10
N VAL A 56 9.59 1.51 -10.21
CA VAL A 56 9.22 2.74 -9.48
C VAL A 56 7.88 3.28 -9.99
N SER A 57 7.65 3.36 -11.30
CA SER A 57 6.37 3.81 -11.86
C SER A 57 5.21 2.94 -11.39
N GLU A 58 5.34 1.62 -11.49
CA GLU A 58 4.33 0.68 -11.04
C GLU A 58 4.04 0.81 -9.55
N SER A 59 5.08 1.02 -8.73
CA SER A 59 4.92 1.23 -7.28
C SER A 59 4.18 2.53 -6.96
N ILE A 60 4.50 3.62 -7.68
CA ILE A 60 3.82 4.92 -7.54
C ILE A 60 2.36 4.77 -7.94
N GLU A 61 2.08 4.22 -9.13
CA GLU A 61 0.73 4.04 -9.66
C GLU A 61 -0.12 3.15 -8.74
N ALA A 62 0.43 2.02 -8.28
CA ALA A 62 -0.27 1.12 -7.37
C ALA A 62 -0.58 1.78 -6.02
N ALA A 63 0.34 2.59 -5.48
CA ALA A 63 0.12 3.31 -4.23
C ALA A 63 -0.95 4.40 -4.39
N GLN A 64 -0.88 5.17 -5.47
CA GLN A 64 -1.84 6.24 -5.77
C GLN A 64 -3.23 5.67 -6.06
N GLN A 65 -3.34 4.60 -6.84
CA GLN A 65 -4.61 3.96 -7.13
C GLN A 65 -5.27 3.41 -5.87
N LYS A 66 -4.51 2.74 -4.99
CA LYS A 66 -5.02 2.28 -3.69
C LYS A 66 -5.57 3.42 -2.86
N LYS A 67 -4.87 4.56 -2.84
CA LYS A 67 -5.28 5.76 -2.12
C LYS A 67 -6.55 6.36 -2.72
N VAL A 68 -6.59 6.59 -4.03
CA VAL A 68 -7.78 7.09 -4.73
C VAL A 68 -9.00 6.20 -4.46
N ASN A 69 -8.83 4.88 -4.56
CA ASN A 69 -9.92 3.94 -4.28
C ASN A 69 -10.42 4.05 -2.84
N ALA A 70 -9.52 4.13 -1.86
CA ALA A 70 -9.90 4.30 -0.46
C ALA A 70 -10.65 5.61 -0.22
N VAL A 71 -10.22 6.71 -0.85
CA VAL A 71 -10.91 8.01 -0.75
C VAL A 71 -12.30 7.95 -1.37
N LEU A 72 -12.44 7.38 -2.58
CA LEU A 72 -13.73 7.26 -3.25
C LEU A 72 -14.70 6.38 -2.46
N ASP A 73 -14.22 5.30 -1.85
CA ASP A 73 -15.02 4.43 -0.99
C ASP A 73 -15.54 5.19 0.24
N ILE A 74 -14.65 5.94 0.92
CA ILE A 74 -15.03 6.80 2.06
C ILE A 74 -16.08 7.83 1.63
N VAL A 75 -15.85 8.56 0.54
CA VAL A 75 -16.79 9.57 0.04
C VAL A 75 -18.15 8.95 -0.29
N SER A 76 -18.17 7.74 -0.86
CA SER A 76 -19.41 7.02 -1.17
C SER A 76 -20.16 6.51 0.07
N SER A 77 -19.46 6.32 1.19
CA SER A 77 -20.02 5.82 2.45
C SER A 77 -20.61 6.92 3.35
N VAL A 78 -20.25 8.20 3.12
CA VAL A 78 -20.73 9.33 3.91
C VAL A 78 -22.14 9.74 3.45
N PRO A 79 -23.14 9.82 4.37
CA PRO A 79 -24.48 10.26 4.01
C PRO A 79 -24.49 11.68 3.40
N PRO A 80 -25.28 11.94 2.35
CA PRO A 80 -25.25 13.20 1.58
C PRO A 80 -25.78 14.44 2.33
N HIS A 81 -26.17 14.32 3.60
CA HIS A 81 -26.78 15.39 4.39
C HIS A 81 -25.83 16.04 5.40
N ASP A 82 -24.54 15.69 5.41
CA ASP A 82 -23.53 16.28 6.29
C ASP A 82 -22.27 16.72 5.52
N PRO A 83 -22.34 17.89 4.83
CA PRO A 83 -21.22 18.41 4.07
C PRO A 83 -20.02 18.77 4.97
N GLU A 84 -20.24 19.14 6.23
CA GLU A 84 -19.14 19.46 7.15
C GLU A 84 -18.30 18.23 7.49
N THR A 85 -18.95 17.09 7.75
CA THR A 85 -18.24 15.83 8.01
C THR A 85 -17.45 15.39 6.78
N LEU A 86 -18.01 15.53 5.57
CA LEU A 86 -17.30 15.22 4.34
C LEU A 86 -16.04 16.09 4.17
N THR A 87 -16.14 17.41 4.41
CA THR A 87 -15.00 18.32 4.32
C THR A 87 -13.91 17.97 5.34
N LYS A 88 -14.27 17.72 6.61
CA LYS A 88 -13.32 17.33 7.66
C LYS A 88 -12.58 16.04 7.31
N VAL A 89 -13.29 15.06 6.76
CA VAL A 89 -12.69 13.79 6.33
C VAL A 89 -11.73 14.00 5.16
N LEU A 90 -12.12 14.79 4.17
CA LEU A 90 -11.25 15.11 3.02
C LEU A 90 -10.01 15.91 3.44
N GLU A 91 -10.16 16.88 4.34
CA GLU A 91 -9.04 17.64 4.92
C GLU A 91 -8.06 16.72 5.63
N ALA A 92 -8.55 15.87 6.55
CA ALA A 92 -7.72 14.92 7.28
C ALA A 92 -6.96 13.96 6.35
N ILE A 93 -7.61 13.51 5.27
CA ILE A 93 -6.97 12.70 4.24
C ILE A 93 -5.87 13.50 3.53
N LEU A 94 -6.17 14.71 3.07
CA LEU A 94 -5.23 15.53 2.30
C LEU A 94 -4.01 15.94 3.15
N GLU A 95 -4.19 16.25 4.43
CA GLU A 95 -3.10 16.53 5.38
C GLU A 95 -2.14 15.34 5.53
N GLY A 96 -2.66 14.11 5.47
CA GLY A 96 -1.87 12.88 5.53
C GLY A 96 -1.20 12.47 4.22
N THR A 97 -1.21 13.32 3.18
CA THR A 97 -0.71 12.98 1.84
C THR A 97 0.41 13.89 1.37
N SER A 98 1.35 13.35 0.60
CA SER A 98 2.35 14.14 -0.10
C SER A 98 1.70 15.00 -1.18
N SER A 99 2.36 16.08 -1.59
CA SER A 99 1.81 17.04 -2.55
C SER A 99 1.40 16.40 -3.89
N ASP A 100 2.18 15.42 -4.36
CA ASP A 100 1.88 14.68 -5.58
C ASP A 100 0.69 13.72 -5.41
N ASP A 101 0.63 12.99 -4.30
CA ASP A 101 -0.54 12.15 -3.98
C ASP A 101 -1.82 13.00 -3.82
N ALA A 102 -1.73 14.16 -3.18
CA ALA A 102 -2.83 15.10 -3.02
C ALA A 102 -3.35 15.61 -4.38
N SER A 103 -2.46 15.95 -5.32
CA SER A 103 -2.87 16.36 -6.68
C SER A 103 -3.62 15.25 -7.41
N VAL A 104 -3.18 13.99 -7.26
CA VAL A 104 -3.83 12.84 -7.90
C VAL A 104 -5.22 12.60 -7.30
N VAL A 105 -5.34 12.64 -5.97
CA VAL A 105 -6.64 12.50 -5.30
C VAL A 105 -7.61 13.61 -5.73
N ARG A 106 -7.17 14.88 -5.75
CA ARG A 106 -8.00 16.01 -6.21
C ARG A 106 -8.43 15.84 -7.66
N SER A 107 -7.51 15.45 -8.53
CA SER A 107 -7.78 15.22 -9.96
C SER A 107 -8.86 14.14 -10.15
N ALA A 108 -8.79 13.06 -9.36
CA ALA A 108 -9.75 11.97 -9.40
C ALA A 108 -11.14 12.39 -8.88
N LEU A 109 -11.20 13.21 -7.83
CA LEU A 109 -12.46 13.72 -7.27
C LEU A 109 -13.13 14.76 -8.17
N LEU A 110 -12.36 15.65 -8.78
CA LEU A 110 -12.87 16.75 -9.61
C LEU A 110 -13.05 16.38 -11.09
N MET A 111 -12.66 15.16 -11.49
CA MET A 111 -12.59 14.73 -12.89
C MET A 111 -11.79 15.72 -13.78
N GLN A 112 -10.73 16.28 -13.22
CA GLN A 112 -9.83 17.22 -13.89
C GLN A 112 -8.45 16.59 -14.05
N PRO A 113 -7.66 16.97 -15.07
CA PRO A 113 -6.28 16.50 -15.16
C PRO A 113 -5.48 16.98 -13.94
N PRO A 114 -4.52 16.19 -13.44
CA PRO A 114 -3.66 16.62 -12.34
C PRO A 114 -2.89 17.88 -12.75
N GLU A 115 -2.83 18.85 -11.84
CA GLU A 115 -2.10 20.09 -12.07
C GLU A 115 -0.61 19.79 -12.31
N SER A 116 -0.06 20.37 -13.36
CA SER A 116 1.38 20.31 -13.60
C SER A 116 2.08 21.31 -12.68
N PRO A 117 3.23 20.95 -12.08
CA PRO A 117 4.01 21.88 -11.28
C PRO A 117 4.34 23.14 -12.08
N GLN A 118 4.11 24.31 -11.50
CA GLN A 118 4.46 25.58 -12.14
C GLN A 118 5.98 25.70 -12.24
N LEU A 119 6.47 26.03 -13.44
CA LEU A 119 7.90 26.18 -13.70
C LEU A 119 8.49 27.30 -12.81
N GLY A 120 9.52 27.00 -12.02
CA GLY A 120 10.14 27.94 -11.10
C GLY A 120 9.59 27.94 -9.68
N SER A 121 8.52 27.17 -9.39
CA SER A 121 8.09 26.93 -8.02
C SER A 121 9.15 26.13 -7.23
N PRO A 122 9.32 26.39 -5.91
CA PRO A 122 10.18 25.57 -5.06
C PRO A 122 9.72 24.10 -5.09
N LYS A 123 10.68 23.16 -5.10
CA LYS A 123 10.36 21.73 -5.00
C LYS A 123 9.66 21.46 -3.67
N PRO A 124 8.47 20.84 -3.65
CA PRO A 124 7.72 20.62 -2.42
C PRO A 124 8.52 19.91 -1.31
N ASP A 125 9.35 18.93 -1.68
CA ASP A 125 10.17 18.15 -0.75
C ASP A 125 11.25 18.96 -0.03
N ASP A 126 11.66 20.10 -0.60
CA ASP A 126 12.75 20.93 -0.07
C ASP A 126 12.24 22.14 0.75
N VAL A 127 10.91 22.30 0.85
CA VAL A 127 10.31 23.40 1.61
C VAL A 127 10.37 23.11 3.10
N LEU A 128 11.05 23.99 3.85
CA LEU A 128 11.19 23.88 5.30
C LEU A 128 9.96 24.43 6.04
N ALA A 129 9.65 23.87 7.21
CA ALA A 129 8.60 24.37 8.10
C ALA A 129 9.06 25.61 8.86
N ASP A 130 8.20 26.60 9.09
CA ASP A 130 8.62 27.90 9.70
C ASP A 130 9.29 27.74 11.08
N ASN A 131 8.87 26.73 11.85
CA ASN A 131 9.37 26.43 13.18
C ASN A 131 10.48 25.35 13.22
N TRP A 132 11.10 24.99 12.09
CA TRP A 132 12.06 23.89 12.03
C TRP A 132 13.27 24.06 12.96
N ARG A 133 13.69 25.30 13.23
CA ARG A 133 14.79 25.62 14.16
C ARG A 133 14.37 25.61 15.64
N GLN A 134 13.08 25.48 15.92
CA GLN A 134 12.51 25.53 17.28
C GLN A 134 12.14 24.13 17.80
N GLY A 135 12.60 23.06 17.14
CA GLY A 135 12.32 21.67 17.50
C GLY A 135 11.12 21.05 16.77
N GLY A 136 10.50 21.76 15.82
CA GLY A 136 9.49 21.20 14.92
C GLY A 136 10.09 20.26 13.87
N TYR A 137 9.24 19.46 13.22
CA TYR A 137 9.66 18.65 12.07
C TYR A 137 10.19 19.55 10.95
N PRO A 138 11.34 19.23 10.31
CA PRO A 138 12.04 20.23 9.51
C PRO A 138 11.37 20.60 8.19
N TYR A 139 10.57 19.70 7.63
CA TYR A 139 9.96 19.88 6.32
C TYR A 139 8.48 20.25 6.45
N LYS A 140 8.03 21.19 5.61
CA LYS A 140 6.64 21.61 5.53
C LYS A 140 5.75 20.55 4.88
N ASN A 141 6.28 19.85 3.88
CA ASN A 141 5.55 18.86 3.11
C ASN A 141 6.09 17.46 3.38
N LEU A 142 5.22 16.46 3.29
CA LEU A 142 5.64 15.07 3.22
C LEU A 142 6.42 14.83 1.92
N MET A 143 7.46 13.99 1.99
CA MET A 143 8.24 13.59 0.81
C MET A 143 7.32 13.06 -0.29
N SER A 144 7.51 13.57 -1.51
CA SER A 144 6.77 13.11 -2.69
C SER A 144 6.85 11.60 -2.85
N ARG A 145 5.73 10.98 -3.24
CA ARG A 145 5.65 9.55 -3.55
C ARG A 145 6.71 9.16 -4.57
N LYS A 146 6.88 10.01 -5.59
CA LYS A 146 7.90 9.81 -6.63
C LYS A 146 9.31 9.70 -6.08
N ASN A 147 9.74 10.62 -5.20
CA ASN A 147 11.09 10.56 -4.63
C ASN A 147 11.24 9.41 -3.64
N TYR A 148 10.22 9.18 -2.80
CA TYR A 148 10.19 8.08 -1.86
C TYR A 148 10.36 6.72 -2.56
N GLU A 149 9.54 6.38 -3.56
CA GLU A 149 9.63 5.07 -4.22
C GLU A 149 10.95 4.87 -4.96
N ARG A 150 11.49 5.94 -5.57
CA ARG A 150 12.81 5.90 -6.22
C ARG A 150 13.93 5.62 -5.23
N GLN A 151 14.00 6.37 -4.13
CA GLN A 151 15.04 6.17 -3.12
C GLN A 151 14.89 4.81 -2.43
N LYS A 152 13.65 4.40 -2.12
CA LYS A 152 13.34 3.09 -1.55
C LYS A 152 13.86 1.96 -2.43
N TYR A 153 13.61 2.00 -3.74
CA TYR A 153 14.12 1.00 -4.68
C TYR A 153 15.64 0.89 -4.61
N GLN A 154 16.35 2.03 -4.65
CA GLN A 154 17.82 2.05 -4.59
C GLN A 154 18.35 1.46 -3.29
N LEU A 155 17.76 1.83 -2.14
CA LEU A 155 18.12 1.27 -0.84
C LEU A 155 17.83 -0.22 -0.74
N GLN A 156 16.71 -0.70 -1.32
CA GLN A 156 16.38 -2.13 -1.36
C GLN A 156 17.39 -2.93 -2.19
N VAL A 157 17.92 -2.36 -3.28
CA VAL A 157 19.03 -2.96 -4.03
C VAL A 157 20.28 -3.08 -3.15
N GLU A 158 20.62 -2.05 -2.37
CA GLU A 158 21.76 -2.12 -1.44
C GLU A 158 21.52 -3.12 -0.29
N LEU A 159 20.28 -3.25 0.21
CA LEU A 159 19.92 -4.26 1.21
C LEU A 159 20.14 -5.70 0.70
N LEU A 160 19.89 -5.97 -0.59
CA LEU A 160 20.20 -7.27 -1.19
C LEU A 160 21.70 -7.54 -1.22
N LYS A 161 22.52 -6.52 -1.50
CA LYS A 161 23.98 -6.65 -1.43
C LYS A 161 24.45 -6.90 -0.01
N LEU A 162 23.89 -6.18 0.97
CA LEU A 162 24.15 -6.41 2.39
C LEU A 162 23.83 -7.86 2.76
N GLN A 163 22.65 -8.36 2.39
CA GLN A 163 22.26 -9.75 2.67
C GLN A 163 23.23 -10.76 2.05
N SER A 164 23.65 -10.53 0.80
CA SER A 164 24.64 -11.38 0.14
C SER A 164 25.98 -11.38 0.88
N TRP A 165 26.44 -10.20 1.31
CA TRP A 165 27.68 -10.06 2.08
C TRP A 165 27.59 -10.74 3.44
N VAL A 166 26.50 -10.53 4.20
CA VAL A 166 26.27 -11.17 5.52
C VAL A 166 26.35 -12.69 5.36
N ARG A 167 25.66 -13.24 4.36
CA ARG A 167 25.68 -14.68 4.06
C ARG A 167 27.08 -15.18 3.72
N ASN A 168 27.81 -14.48 2.85
CA ASN A 168 29.12 -14.94 2.38
C ASN A 168 30.20 -14.86 3.46
N THR A 169 30.09 -13.90 4.38
CA THR A 169 31.07 -13.67 5.45
C THR A 169 30.70 -14.35 6.77
N GLY A 170 29.48 -14.89 6.89
CA GLY A 170 28.99 -15.48 8.14
C GLY A 170 28.74 -14.46 9.26
N GLN A 171 28.66 -13.18 8.92
CA GLN A 171 28.36 -12.12 9.88
C GLN A 171 26.97 -12.31 10.48
N LYS A 172 26.77 -11.77 11.68
CA LYS A 172 25.54 -11.92 12.46
C LYS A 172 25.00 -10.54 12.77
N VAL A 173 23.85 -10.20 12.19
CA VAL A 173 23.30 -8.83 12.29
C VAL A 173 22.02 -8.83 13.11
N VAL A 174 21.96 -7.96 14.11
CA VAL A 174 20.76 -7.68 14.90
C VAL A 174 20.35 -6.24 14.68
N ILE A 175 19.08 -5.99 14.38
CA ILE A 175 18.50 -4.66 14.22
C ILE A 175 17.33 -4.53 15.19
N LEU A 176 17.36 -3.54 16.08
CA LEU A 176 16.31 -3.31 17.06
C LEU A 176 15.45 -2.12 16.64
N PHE A 177 14.13 -2.30 16.60
CA PHE A 177 13.18 -1.24 16.32
C PHE A 177 12.47 -0.85 17.61
N GLU A 178 12.83 0.32 18.15
CA GLU A 178 12.18 0.92 19.31
C GLU A 178 11.54 2.26 18.97
N GLY A 179 10.57 2.67 19.78
CA GLY A 179 9.89 3.95 19.61
C GLY A 179 8.45 3.91 20.11
N ARG A 180 7.83 5.10 20.16
CA ARG A 180 6.44 5.30 20.61
C ARG A 180 5.47 4.42 19.81
N ASP A 181 4.30 4.19 20.41
CA ASP A 181 3.19 3.56 19.69
C ASP A 181 2.80 4.41 18.48
N ALA A 182 2.42 3.75 17.39
CA ALA A 182 2.14 4.37 16.08
C ALA A 182 3.31 5.15 15.42
N ALA A 183 4.55 5.07 15.93
CA ALA A 183 5.71 5.74 15.32
C ALA A 183 6.16 5.15 13.96
N GLY A 184 5.56 4.04 13.51
CA GLY A 184 5.82 3.46 12.18
C GLY A 184 6.79 2.28 12.12
N LYS A 185 7.17 1.67 13.25
CA LYS A 185 8.10 0.52 13.34
C LYS A 185 7.78 -0.62 12.36
N GLY A 186 6.57 -1.18 12.46
CA GLY A 186 6.14 -2.28 11.59
C GLY A 186 6.10 -1.91 10.10
N GLY A 187 5.78 -0.65 9.79
CA GLY A 187 5.83 -0.13 8.42
C GLY A 187 7.26 -0.15 7.87
N THR A 188 8.22 0.29 8.66
CA THR A 188 9.65 0.26 8.30
C THR A 188 10.15 -1.17 8.12
N ILE A 189 9.88 -2.06 9.07
CA ILE A 189 10.27 -3.49 8.99
C ILE A 189 9.70 -4.13 7.71
N LYS A 190 8.43 -3.83 7.38
CA LYS A 190 7.81 -4.32 6.14
C LYS A 190 8.56 -3.87 4.88
N ARG A 191 9.14 -2.66 4.85
CA ARG A 191 9.93 -2.16 3.71
C ARG A 191 11.32 -2.78 3.63
N PHE A 192 11.93 -3.10 4.77
CA PHE A 192 13.16 -3.90 4.81
C PHE A 192 12.92 -5.30 4.23
N MET A 193 11.86 -5.97 4.69
CA MET A 193 11.56 -7.36 4.33
C MET A 193 10.96 -7.55 2.94
N GLU A 194 10.55 -6.47 2.25
CA GLU A 194 9.80 -6.52 0.98
C GLU A 194 10.51 -7.32 -0.12
N HIS A 195 11.84 -7.24 -0.18
CA HIS A 195 12.65 -7.92 -1.20
C HIS A 195 13.76 -8.81 -0.63
N LEU A 196 13.95 -8.83 0.69
CA LEU A 196 14.97 -9.68 1.31
C LEU A 196 14.57 -11.17 1.25
N ASN A 197 15.55 -12.05 1.05
CA ASN A 197 15.30 -13.49 1.11
C ASN A 197 14.95 -13.91 2.56
N PRO A 198 13.77 -14.51 2.82
CA PRO A 198 13.34 -14.85 4.19
C PRO A 198 14.20 -15.95 4.84
N ARG A 199 15.02 -16.69 4.08
CA ARG A 199 15.89 -17.74 4.63
C ARG A 199 17.11 -17.20 5.39
N GLY A 200 17.53 -15.97 5.11
CA GLY A 200 18.66 -15.32 5.79
C GLY A 200 18.26 -14.06 6.55
N SER A 201 16.97 -13.76 6.60
CA SER A 201 16.46 -12.55 7.25
C SER A 201 15.09 -12.84 7.85
N ARG A 202 14.94 -12.59 9.15
CA ARG A 202 13.68 -12.83 9.87
C ARG A 202 13.33 -11.71 10.84
N VAL A 203 12.04 -11.61 11.13
CA VAL A 203 11.48 -10.66 12.09
C VAL A 203 11.09 -11.41 13.36
N VAL A 204 11.39 -10.82 14.51
CA VAL A 204 11.01 -11.28 15.83
C VAL A 204 10.08 -10.24 16.43
N ALA A 205 8.84 -10.63 16.68
CA ALA A 205 7.84 -9.80 17.36
C ALA A 205 7.28 -10.62 18.51
N LEU A 206 7.86 -10.45 19.70
CA LEU A 206 7.45 -11.21 20.88
C LEU A 206 6.18 -10.64 21.48
N GLU A 207 5.27 -11.53 21.89
CA GLU A 207 4.14 -11.17 22.72
C GLU A 207 4.57 -10.94 24.18
N LYS A 208 3.59 -10.57 25.02
CA LYS A 208 3.78 -10.45 26.46
C LYS A 208 4.36 -11.77 27.03
N PRO A 209 5.30 -11.70 27.99
CA PRO A 209 5.93 -12.90 28.52
C PRO A 209 4.92 -13.81 29.22
N THR A 210 4.99 -15.09 28.89
CA THR A 210 4.26 -16.18 29.55
C THR A 210 4.67 -16.32 31.02
N ASP A 211 3.88 -17.04 31.81
CA ASP A 211 4.15 -17.26 33.23
C ASP A 211 5.53 -17.89 33.47
N THR A 212 5.92 -18.84 32.60
CA THR A 212 7.24 -19.45 32.61
C THR A 212 8.33 -18.45 32.27
N GLU A 213 8.19 -17.66 31.20
CA GLU A 213 9.20 -16.65 30.81
C GLU A 213 9.36 -15.56 31.87
N ARG A 214 8.30 -15.22 32.62
CA ARG A 214 8.41 -14.28 33.76
C ARG A 214 9.20 -14.84 34.93
N GLY A 215 9.26 -16.17 35.08
CA GLY A 215 10.10 -16.84 36.07
C GLY A 215 11.53 -17.11 35.60
N GLN A 216 11.79 -17.02 34.29
CA GLN A 216 13.12 -17.15 33.70
C GLN A 216 13.93 -15.85 33.84
N TRP A 217 15.23 -15.94 33.55
CA TRP A 217 16.05 -14.74 33.45
C TRP A 217 15.60 -13.89 32.26
N TYR A 218 15.42 -12.58 32.46
CA TYR A 218 14.79 -11.66 31.50
C TYR A 218 15.31 -11.76 30.06
N PHE A 219 16.63 -11.89 29.88
CA PHE A 219 17.25 -11.96 28.56
C PHE A 219 17.09 -13.31 27.85
N GLN A 220 16.72 -14.38 28.58
CA GLN A 220 16.68 -15.73 28.05
C GLN A 220 15.78 -15.85 26.81
N ARG A 221 14.55 -15.30 26.90
CA ARG A 221 13.60 -15.30 25.78
C ARG A 221 14.10 -14.58 24.52
N TYR A 222 14.98 -13.60 24.66
CA TYR A 222 15.53 -12.85 23.52
C TYR A 222 16.75 -13.55 22.93
N ILE A 223 17.59 -14.15 23.78
CA ILE A 223 18.81 -14.87 23.37
C ILE A 223 18.47 -16.03 22.45
N GLU A 224 17.35 -16.73 22.69
CA GLU A 224 16.83 -17.79 21.83
C GLU A 224 16.58 -17.33 20.38
N HIS A 225 16.41 -16.03 20.16
CA HIS A 225 16.15 -15.45 18.85
C HIS A 225 17.34 -14.72 18.23
N LEU A 226 18.52 -14.77 18.83
CA LEU A 226 19.71 -14.17 18.22
C LEU A 226 20.09 -14.88 16.90
N PRO A 227 20.72 -14.16 15.94
CA PRO A 227 21.12 -14.73 14.65
C PRO A 227 22.19 -15.81 14.79
N THR A 228 22.15 -16.80 13.92
CA THR A 228 23.33 -17.62 13.59
C THR A 228 24.12 -17.02 12.42
N ALA A 229 25.25 -17.65 12.06
CA ALA A 229 26.14 -17.16 11.00
C ALA A 229 25.38 -16.93 9.68
N GLY A 230 25.50 -15.71 9.13
CA GLY A 230 24.86 -15.35 7.87
C GLY A 230 23.40 -14.89 8.01
N GLU A 231 22.89 -14.71 9.23
CA GLU A 231 21.54 -14.23 9.48
C GLU A 231 21.45 -12.75 9.86
N ILE A 232 20.36 -12.13 9.41
CA ILE A 232 19.90 -10.81 9.84
C ILE A 232 18.61 -11.00 10.63
N VAL A 233 18.58 -10.54 11.88
CA VAL A 233 17.39 -10.61 12.73
C VAL A 233 16.93 -9.20 13.08
N MET A 234 15.66 -8.93 12.80
CA MET A 234 15.00 -7.65 13.09
C MET A 234 14.01 -7.84 14.24
N PHE A 235 14.19 -7.10 15.33
CA PHE A 235 13.30 -7.13 16.49
C PHE A 235 12.29 -5.98 16.43
N ASP A 236 10.99 -6.30 16.37
CA ASP A 236 9.90 -5.33 16.59
C ASP A 236 9.60 -5.27 18.08
N ARG A 237 10.17 -4.24 18.75
CA ARG A 237 10.46 -4.22 20.18
C ARG A 237 11.48 -5.27 20.61
N SER A 238 12.15 -4.98 21.72
CA SER A 238 13.29 -5.75 22.19
C SER A 238 13.29 -5.85 23.72
N TRP A 239 14.46 -5.90 24.33
CA TRP A 239 14.69 -5.93 25.78
C TRP A 239 14.72 -4.52 26.40
N TYR A 240 14.37 -3.49 25.63
CA TYR A 240 14.24 -2.10 26.09
C TYR A 240 12.82 -1.76 26.54
#